data_AF-A0A1S2T6E4-F1
#
_entry.id   AF-A0A1S2T6E4-F1
#
_cell.length_a   1.000
_cell.length_b   1.000
_cell.length_c   1.000
_cell.angle_alpha   90.00
_cell.angle_beta   90.00
_cell.angle_gamma   90.00
#
_symmetry.space_group_name_H-M   'P 1'
#
loop_
_entity.id
_entity.type
_entity.pdbx_description
1 polymer ?
#
loop_
_entity_poly.entity_id
_entity_poly.type
_entity_poly.pdbx_seq_one_letter_code
_entity_poly.pdbx_strand_id
1 'polypeptide(L)'
;MQAIEERASDPSKETLQGRSIFLVETTASGIAVQTSFMTEDGKLLQLPAIFPDIQYALTQIDELRNLVIQHFTKAAQIGAQIIAKQAADDLEHPKQND
;
A
#
# COMPACT_ATOMS: atom_id res chain seq x y z
N MET A 1 -13.74 57.15 -13.72
CA MET A 1 -14.02 55.69 -13.76
C MET A 1 -13.14 55.08 -14.83
N GLN A 2 -12.05 54.42 -14.45
CA GLN A 2 -11.31 53.47 -15.28
C GLN A 2 -10.86 52.32 -14.38
N ALA A 3 -11.03 51.10 -14.87
CA ALA A 3 -11.21 49.88 -14.11
C ALA A 3 -9.94 49.41 -13.40
N ILE A 4 -10.15 48.98 -12.16
CA ILE A 4 -9.24 48.20 -11.32
C ILE A 4 -8.78 46.93 -12.04
N GLU A 5 -7.46 46.75 -12.10
CA GLU A 5 -6.76 45.51 -12.41
C GLU A 5 -7.16 44.42 -11.41
N GLU A 6 -8.08 43.55 -11.80
CA GLU A 6 -8.35 42.33 -11.03
C GLU A 6 -7.36 41.27 -11.49
N ARG A 7 -6.19 41.22 -10.81
CA ARG A 7 -5.31 40.06 -10.86
C ARG A 7 -6.06 38.87 -10.26
N ALA A 8 -6.79 38.14 -11.10
CA ALA A 8 -7.27 36.82 -10.77
C ALA A 8 -6.04 35.92 -10.61
N SER A 9 -5.54 35.80 -9.38
CA SER A 9 -4.65 34.72 -8.99
C SER A 9 -5.43 33.42 -9.12
N ASP A 10 -5.16 32.68 -10.19
CA ASP A 10 -5.69 31.34 -10.43
C ASP A 10 -5.24 30.39 -9.29
N PRO A 11 -6.16 29.89 -8.44
CA PRO A 11 -5.81 29.00 -7.33
C PRO A 11 -5.40 27.59 -7.80
N SER A 12 -5.39 27.29 -9.10
CA SER A 12 -5.03 25.97 -9.65
C SER A 12 -3.52 25.71 -9.79
N LYS A 13 -2.65 26.55 -9.19
CA LYS A 13 -1.19 26.43 -9.27
C LYS A 13 -0.48 26.18 -7.93
N GLU A 14 -1.15 25.60 -6.95
CA GLU A 14 -0.39 24.89 -5.91
C GLU A 14 0.15 23.60 -6.53
N THR A 15 1.40 23.66 -7.01
CA THR A 15 2.16 22.45 -7.37
C THR A 15 2.32 21.63 -6.10
N LEU A 16 1.43 20.66 -5.92
CA LEU A 16 1.45 19.76 -4.79
C LEU A 16 2.69 18.86 -4.91
N GLN A 17 3.74 19.17 -4.14
CA GLN A 17 4.96 18.38 -4.08
C GLN A 17 4.80 17.25 -3.05
N GLY A 18 5.21 16.05 -3.43
CA GLY A 18 5.02 14.86 -2.60
C GLY A 18 5.25 13.57 -3.39
N ARG A 19 4.93 12.43 -2.76
CA ARG A 19 5.13 11.08 -3.33
C ARG A 19 3.90 10.21 -3.15
N SER A 20 3.69 9.31 -4.12
CA SER A 20 2.69 8.26 -3.98
C SER A 20 3.17 7.20 -2.99
N ILE A 21 2.32 6.84 -2.03
CA ILE A 21 2.56 5.79 -1.02
C ILE A 21 1.56 4.65 -1.23
N PHE A 22 2.06 3.43 -1.12
CA PHE A 22 1.25 2.22 -1.08
C PHE A 22 1.32 1.62 0.32
N LEU A 23 0.17 1.51 0.98
CA LEU A 23 0.04 0.73 2.22
C LEU A 23 -0.41 -0.67 1.84
N VAL A 24 0.40 -1.67 2.19
CA VAL A 24 0.13 -3.08 1.90
C VAL A 24 -0.07 -3.82 3.22
N GLU A 25 -1.24 -4.45 3.39
CA GLU A 25 -1.60 -5.17 4.61
C GLU A 25 -2.08 -6.59 4.28
N THR A 26 -1.68 -7.56 5.09
CA THR A 26 -2.23 -8.92 5.03
C THR A 26 -3.48 -9.01 5.88
N THR A 27 -4.61 -9.35 5.27
CA THR A 27 -5.93 -9.49 5.89
C THR A 27 -6.40 -10.95 5.85
N ALA A 28 -7.50 -11.26 6.55
CA ALA A 28 -8.12 -12.59 6.49
C ALA A 28 -8.59 -12.99 5.08
N SER A 29 -8.94 -12.02 4.23
CA SER A 29 -9.44 -12.26 2.87
C SER A 29 -8.36 -12.20 1.79
N GLY A 30 -7.11 -11.85 2.15
CA GLY A 30 -6.01 -11.66 1.19
C GLY A 30 -5.16 -10.43 1.48
N ILE A 31 -4.51 -9.86 0.46
CA ILE A 31 -3.67 -8.65 0.61
C ILE A 31 -4.46 -7.41 0.21
N ALA A 32 -4.59 -6.45 1.13
CA ALA A 32 -5.17 -5.15 0.88
C ALA A 32 -4.07 -4.16 0.48
N VAL A 33 -4.31 -3.39 -0.59
CA VAL A 33 -3.42 -2.32 -1.06
C VAL A 33 -4.20 -1.02 -1.07
N GLN A 34 -3.74 -0.03 -0.30
CA GLN A 34 -4.30 1.32 -0.31
C GLN A 34 -3.28 2.30 -0.91
N THR A 35 -3.77 3.23 -1.71
CA THR A 35 -2.98 4.30 -2.30
C THR A 35 -3.24 5.61 -1.57
N SER A 36 -2.19 6.36 -1.27
CA SER A 36 -2.30 7.71 -0.71
C SER A 36 -1.15 8.57 -1.20
N PHE A 37 -1.37 9.88 -1.28
CA PHE A 37 -0.32 10.83 -1.61
C PHE A 37 0.23 11.43 -0.32
N MET A 38 1.55 11.36 -0.12
CA MET A 38 2.22 12.01 1.00
C MET A 38 2.86 13.31 0.50
N THR A 39 2.43 14.44 1.02
CA THR A 39 3.08 15.73 0.77
C THR A 39 4.43 15.84 1.48
N GLU A 40 5.29 16.79 1.10
CA GLU A 40 6.61 16.98 1.74
C GLU A 40 6.54 17.31 3.24
N ASP A 41 5.48 17.97 3.68
CA ASP A 41 5.17 18.25 5.10
C ASP A 41 4.64 17.02 5.86
N GLY A 42 4.59 15.85 5.20
CA GLY A 42 4.23 14.57 5.83
C GLY A 42 2.73 14.35 6.00
N LYS A 43 1.89 15.10 5.28
CA LYS A 43 0.44 14.92 5.30
C LYS A 43 0.04 13.84 4.28
N LEU A 44 -0.72 12.86 4.76
CA LEU A 44 -1.37 11.87 3.90
C LEU A 44 -2.67 12.43 3.35
N LEU A 45 -2.79 12.43 2.03
CA LEU A 45 -3.97 12.86 1.30
C LEU A 45 -4.50 11.68 0.48
N GLN A 46 -5.82 11.44 0.52
CA GLN A 46 -6.48 10.53 -0.40
C GLN A 46 -6.67 11.22 -1.75
N LEU A 47 -5.56 11.39 -2.48
CA LEU A 47 -5.53 11.94 -3.82
C LEU A 47 -5.22 10.84 -4.83
N PRO A 48 -5.65 10.99 -6.10
CA PRO A 48 -5.20 10.09 -7.16
C PRO A 48 -3.67 10.13 -7.23
N ALA A 49 -3.05 8.95 -7.37
CA ALA A 49 -1.61 8.86 -7.61
C ALA A 49 -1.28 9.51 -8.95
N ILE A 50 -0.49 10.58 -8.94
CA ILE A 50 0.02 11.22 -10.15
C ILE A 50 1.42 10.68 -10.41
N PHE A 51 1.64 10.14 -11.61
CA PHE A 51 2.96 9.73 -12.06
C PHE A 51 3.52 10.79 -13.02
N PRO A 52 4.59 11.51 -12.63
CA PRO A 52 5.11 12.63 -13.41
C PRO A 52 5.79 12.18 -14.71
N ASP A 53 6.32 10.96 -14.74
CA ASP A 53 6.96 10.37 -15.91
C ASP A 53 6.88 8.83 -15.89
N ILE A 54 7.22 8.21 -17.02
CA ILE A 54 7.16 6.76 -17.21
C ILE A 54 8.17 6.03 -16.31
N GLN A 55 9.36 6.60 -16.09
CA GLN A 55 10.39 5.97 -15.27
C GLN A 55 9.92 5.89 -13.82
N TYR A 56 9.38 6.98 -13.27
CA TYR A 56 8.78 7.00 -11.95
C TYR A 56 7.62 6.00 -11.82
N ALA A 57 6.70 5.99 -12.80
CA ALA A 57 5.56 5.07 -12.78
C ALA A 57 6.00 3.60 -12.68
N LEU A 58 6.97 3.20 -13.49
CA LEU A 58 7.48 1.83 -13.51
C LEU A 58 8.18 1.47 -12.20
N THR A 59 9.00 2.38 -11.66
CA THR A 59 9.64 2.18 -10.35
C THR A 59 8.60 1.94 -9.25
N GLN A 60 7.55 2.76 -9.18
CA GLN A 60 6.48 2.60 -8.19
C GLN A 60 5.72 1.28 -8.35
N ILE A 61 5.48 0.84 -9.58
CA ILE A 61 4.79 -0.44 -9.86
C ILE A 61 5.66 -1.63 -9.46
N ASP A 62 6.96 -1.58 -9.75
CA ASP A 62 7.88 -2.66 -9.38
C ASP A 62 8.06 -2.75 -7.86
N GLU A 63 8.13 -1.62 -7.16
CA GLU A 63 8.12 -1.59 -5.69
C GLU A 63 6.85 -2.22 -5.14
N LEU A 64 5.67 -1.82 -5.64
CA LEU A 64 4.40 -2.40 -5.21
C LEU A 64 4.34 -3.91 -5.48
N ARG A 65 4.77 -4.35 -6.67
CA ARG A 65 4.83 -5.77 -7.03
C ARG A 65 5.68 -6.54 -6.02
N ASN A 66 6.88 -6.04 -5.71
CA ASN A 66 7.78 -6.70 -4.77
C ASN A 66 7.18 -6.78 -3.36
N LEU A 67 6.55 -5.71 -2.88
CA LEU A 67 5.86 -5.70 -1.59
C LEU A 67 4.73 -6.74 -1.54
N VAL A 68 3.88 -6.79 -2.57
CA VAL A 68 2.78 -7.76 -2.62
C VAL A 68 3.31 -9.20 -2.61
N ILE A 69 4.34 -9.50 -3.40
CA ILE A 69 4.98 -10.83 -3.40
C ILE A 69 5.49 -11.18 -2.01
N GLN A 70 6.22 -10.28 -1.34
CA GLN A 70 6.76 -10.50 0.00
C GLN A 70 5.65 -10.82 1.02
N HIS A 71 4.54 -10.09 0.97
CA HIS A 71 3.40 -10.33 1.85
C HIS A 71 2.74 -11.69 1.61
N PHE A 72 2.56 -12.10 0.34
CA PHE A 72 2.03 -13.42 0.02
C PHE A 72 2.98 -14.55 0.42
N THR A 73 4.29 -14.39 0.19
CA THR A 73 5.29 -15.37 0.63
C THR A 73 5.28 -15.52 2.14
N LYS A 74 5.23 -14.41 2.89
CA LYS A 74 5.13 -14.43 4.35
C LYS A 74 3.85 -15.11 4.83
N ALA A 75 2.71 -14.80 4.21
CA ALA A 75 1.43 -15.43 4.54
C ALA A 75 1.46 -16.95 4.30
N ALA A 76 2.03 -17.40 3.17
CA ALA A 76 2.19 -18.82 2.87
C ALA A 76 3.11 -19.54 3.87
N GLN A 77 4.21 -18.91 4.27
CA GLN A 77 5.11 -19.45 5.30
C GLN A 77 4.41 -19.60 6.65
N ILE A 78 3.63 -18.59 7.07
CA ILE A 78 2.84 -18.66 8.30
C ILE A 78 1.81 -19.79 8.22
N GLY A 79 1.09 -19.91 7.09
CA GLY A 79 0.14 -21.00 6.86
C GLY A 79 0.80 -22.38 6.96
N ALA A 80 1.96 -22.57 6.32
CA ALA A 80 2.72 -23.81 6.40
C ALA A 80 3.18 -24.14 7.83
N GLN A 81 3.62 -23.13 8.60
CA GLN A 81 4.02 -23.31 10.00
C GLN A 81 2.84 -23.73 10.89
N ILE A 82 1.65 -23.16 10.67
CA ILE A 82 0.45 -23.54 11.42
C ILE A 82 0.08 -25.00 11.13
N ILE A 83 0.10 -25.41 9.86
CA ILE A 83 -0.20 -26.81 9.47
C ILE A 83 0.83 -27.77 10.07
N ALA A 84 2.12 -27.44 9.99
CA ALA A 84 3.19 -28.27 10.56
C ALA A 84 3.08 -28.39 12.08
N LYS A 85 2.74 -27.29 12.77
CA LYS A 85 2.50 -27.27 14.21
C LYS A 85 1.30 -28.14 14.58
N GLN A 86 0.19 -28.03 13.85
CA GLN A 86 -1.00 -28.84 14.07
C GLN A 86 -0.71 -30.34 13.88
N ALA A 87 0.05 -30.70 12.85
CA ALA A 87 0.45 -32.09 12.61
C ALA A 87 1.37 -32.64 13.71
N ALA A 88 2.27 -31.82 14.26
CA ALA A 88 3.12 -32.21 15.40
C ALA A 88 2.28 -32.39 16.67
N ASP A 89 1.37 -31.45 16.97
CA ASP A 89 0.48 -31.52 18.13
C ASP A 89 -0.43 -32.77 18.07
N ASP A 90 -0.97 -33.12 16.90
CA ASP A 90 -1.79 -34.33 16.68
C ASP A 90 -0.97 -35.64 16.86
N LEU A 91 0.33 -35.62 16.59
CA LEU A 91 1.22 -36.76 16.83
C LEU A 91 1.61 -36.90 18.31
N GLU A 92 1.73 -35.79 19.03
CA GLU A 92 2.08 -35.77 20.46
C GLU A 92 0.88 -36.07 21.38
N HIS A 93 -0.35 -35.72 20.95
CA HIS A 93 -1.59 -36.04 21.68
C HIS A 93 -2.59 -36.76 20.75
N PRO A 94 -2.38 -38.06 20.48
CA PRO A 94 -3.31 -38.82 19.65
C PRO A 94 -4.70 -38.78 20.31
N LYS A 95 -5.71 -38.34 19.55
CA LYS A 95 -7.10 -38.36 20.00
C LYS A 95 -7.49 -39.80 20.30
N GLN A 96 -7.51 -40.14 21.59
CA GLN A 96 -7.95 -41.42 22.10
C GLN A 96 -9.47 -41.45 21.94
N ASN A 97 -9.94 -41.94 20.80
CA ASN A 97 -11.36 -42.20 20.57
C ASN A 97 -11.77 -43.38 21.46
N ASP A 98 -12.68 -43.10 22.42
CA ASP A 98 -13.53 -44.09 23.10
C ASP A 98 -14.65 -44.58 22.16
#